data_AF-A0A2E8IZP6-F1
#
_entry.id   AF-A0A2E8IZP6-F1
#
_cell.length_a   1.000
_cell.length_b   1.000
_cell.length_c   1.000
_cell.angle_alpha   90.00
_cell.angle_beta   90.00
_cell.angle_gamma   90.00
#
_symmetry.space_group_name_H-M   'P 1'
#
loop_
_entity.id
_entity.type
_entity.pdbx_description
1 polymer ?
#
loop_
_entity_poly.entity_id
_entity_poly.type
_entity_poly.pdbx_seq_one_letter_code
_entity_poly.pdbx_strand_id
1 'polypeptide(L)'
;MDSQDAFPKNSAEYYDTDGDGIGNNADDDDDNDGFDDDDDNFPWDPCAHLDSDYDGMPDTLLQGCSTNLVEDNDDDNDGILDEQDSNTEEMKLDTDGDGTPDEDDTDDDNDGVLDSVDVFPLDASEQSNFDNDAFGDNADIDDDNDGWNDTDDKFPLDSSEWLDTDNDGIGNNADDDDDGDGILDSEDAFPLDASSSGDYDNDGQADSVDLDDDGDGVLDIYDAFPLNSAETGDFDGDGIGDNQDLDDDNDGFLDILDANPRNAGISSQPPTTDTNDGAKNDSGTVTIDTKWLVALMLMFSSVGTFVLISRKMSKNKTSSNKQENQLEEVA
;
A
#
# COMPACT_ATOMS: atom_id res chain seq x y z
N MET A 1 19.70 13.32 -74.86
CA MET A 1 20.64 12.22 -74.68
C MET A 1 21.78 12.83 -73.92
N ASP A 2 21.70 12.66 -72.61
CA ASP A 2 22.74 13.13 -71.69
C ASP A 2 24.01 12.33 -72.00
N SER A 3 25.17 12.97 -71.92
CA SER A 3 26.46 12.37 -72.26
C SER A 3 27.01 11.45 -71.18
N GLN A 4 26.16 11.03 -70.23
CA GLN A 4 26.51 10.20 -69.08
C GLN A 4 25.59 8.99 -68.89
N ASP A 5 24.67 8.75 -69.83
CA ASP A 5 23.81 7.58 -69.81
C ASP A 5 24.57 6.39 -70.43
N ALA A 6 24.88 5.37 -69.62
CA ALA A 6 25.55 4.13 -70.05
C ALA A 6 24.69 3.35 -71.06
N PHE A 7 23.36 3.48 -70.99
CA PHE A 7 22.40 2.78 -71.82
C PHE A 7 21.48 3.73 -72.60
N PRO A 8 22.01 4.53 -73.55
CA PRO A 8 21.29 5.61 -74.23
C PRO A 8 20.12 5.15 -75.13
N LYS A 9 19.88 3.84 -75.24
CA LYS A 9 18.78 3.22 -75.98
C LYS A 9 17.77 2.48 -75.10
N ASN A 10 18.09 2.25 -73.82
CA ASN A 10 17.19 1.64 -72.86
C ASN A 10 16.87 2.67 -71.78
N SER A 11 15.70 3.29 -71.88
CA SER A 11 15.31 4.33 -70.91
C SER A 11 14.92 3.77 -69.53
N ALA A 12 15.16 2.50 -69.24
CA ALA A 12 15.00 1.93 -67.91
C ALA A 12 16.34 1.77 -67.19
N GLU A 13 17.45 1.81 -67.92
CA GLU A 13 18.81 1.62 -67.41
C GLU A 13 19.58 2.93 -67.58
N TYR A 14 20.32 3.34 -66.54
CA TYR A 14 21.01 4.63 -66.54
C TYR A 14 22.42 4.57 -65.94
N TYR A 15 22.67 3.58 -65.08
CA TYR A 15 23.93 3.32 -64.39
C TYR A 15 24.40 1.90 -64.73
N ASP A 16 25.73 1.73 -64.74
CA ASP A 16 26.49 0.53 -65.09
C ASP A 16 27.73 0.60 -64.18
N THR A 17 27.60 0.11 -62.95
CA THR A 17 28.60 0.32 -61.90
C THR A 17 29.89 -0.44 -62.20
N ASP A 18 29.81 -1.71 -62.62
CA ASP A 18 30.95 -2.56 -62.95
C ASP A 18 31.44 -2.42 -64.42
N GLY A 19 30.60 -1.90 -65.32
CA GLY A 19 30.92 -1.69 -66.73
C GLY A 19 30.79 -2.95 -67.61
N ASP A 20 30.08 -3.99 -67.19
CA ASP A 20 29.93 -5.22 -67.98
C ASP A 20 28.92 -5.10 -69.14
N GLY A 21 28.12 -4.04 -69.12
CA GLY A 21 27.11 -3.73 -70.12
C GLY A 21 25.72 -4.27 -69.83
N ILE A 22 25.45 -4.68 -68.59
CA ILE A 22 24.14 -4.82 -67.95
C ILE A 22 23.93 -3.59 -67.06
N GLY A 23 22.71 -3.06 -67.02
CA GLY A 23 22.44 -1.89 -66.20
C GLY A 23 21.93 -2.30 -64.84
N ASN A 24 22.34 -1.59 -63.79
CA ASN A 24 22.16 -2.00 -62.40
C ASN A 24 20.77 -2.52 -62.03
N ASN A 25 19.71 -1.91 -62.56
CA ASN A 25 18.33 -2.35 -62.30
C ASN A 25 17.96 -3.73 -62.89
N ALA A 26 18.86 -4.36 -63.64
CA ALA A 26 18.75 -5.66 -64.26
C ALA A 26 20.03 -6.48 -64.10
N ASP A 27 21.03 -5.92 -63.44
CA ASP A 27 22.18 -6.66 -62.94
C ASP A 27 21.79 -7.29 -61.61
N ASP A 28 22.31 -8.47 -61.35
CA ASP A 28 22.10 -9.13 -60.06
C ASP A 28 23.34 -8.97 -59.15
N ASP A 29 24.45 -8.41 -59.67
CA ASP A 29 25.73 -8.15 -58.99
C ASP A 29 26.31 -6.84 -59.56
N ASP A 30 25.90 -5.71 -58.98
CA ASP A 30 26.10 -4.35 -59.52
C ASP A 30 27.58 -3.94 -59.63
N ASP A 31 28.47 -4.50 -58.81
CA ASP A 31 29.88 -4.14 -58.78
C ASP A 31 30.86 -5.28 -59.14
N ASN A 32 30.32 -6.48 -59.36
CA ASN A 32 31.00 -7.68 -59.87
C ASN A 32 32.12 -8.16 -58.95
N ASP A 33 31.91 -8.01 -57.64
CA ASP A 33 32.78 -8.59 -56.62
C ASP A 33 32.48 -10.08 -56.37
N GLY A 34 31.35 -10.56 -56.88
CA GLY A 34 30.90 -11.95 -56.86
C GLY A 34 29.83 -12.28 -55.82
N PHE A 35 29.25 -11.27 -55.17
CA PHE A 35 28.06 -11.37 -54.32
C PHE A 35 26.86 -10.74 -55.03
N ASP A 36 25.69 -11.38 -54.96
CA ASP A 36 24.48 -10.83 -55.57
C ASP A 36 24.00 -9.63 -54.71
N ASP A 37 23.41 -8.59 -55.31
CA ASP A 37 22.96 -7.35 -54.64
C ASP A 37 22.06 -7.57 -53.40
N ASP A 38 21.30 -8.68 -53.36
CA ASP A 38 20.41 -9.03 -52.25
C ASP A 38 21.18 -9.61 -51.03
N ASP A 39 22.40 -10.11 -51.26
CA ASP A 39 23.30 -10.71 -50.27
C ASP A 39 24.57 -9.85 -50.03
N ASP A 40 24.64 -8.65 -50.63
CA ASP A 40 25.74 -7.70 -50.54
C ASP A 40 25.28 -6.41 -49.82
N ASN A 41 25.91 -6.10 -48.68
CA ASN A 41 25.63 -4.89 -47.92
C ASN A 41 26.27 -3.62 -48.53
N PHE A 42 27.20 -3.77 -49.46
CA PHE A 42 27.83 -2.71 -50.22
C PHE A 42 27.73 -2.92 -51.76
N PRO A 43 26.52 -3.00 -52.37
CA PRO A 43 26.32 -3.36 -53.79
C PRO A 43 27.00 -2.47 -54.84
N TRP A 44 27.65 -1.39 -54.44
CA TRP A 44 28.30 -0.44 -55.35
C TRP A 44 29.80 -0.25 -55.07
N ASP A 45 30.36 -0.98 -54.12
CA ASP A 45 31.76 -0.90 -53.76
C ASP A 45 32.39 -2.30 -53.73
N PRO A 46 33.11 -2.70 -54.80
CA PRO A 46 33.58 -4.08 -54.97
C PRO A 46 34.73 -4.47 -54.04
N CYS A 47 34.98 -3.63 -53.04
CA CYS A 47 35.97 -3.83 -52.01
C CYS A 47 35.38 -4.44 -50.73
N ALA A 48 34.06 -4.54 -50.59
CA ALA A 48 33.39 -5.08 -49.40
C ALA A 48 32.03 -5.67 -49.76
N HIS A 49 31.54 -6.60 -48.95
CA HIS A 49 30.19 -7.16 -49.13
C HIS A 49 29.42 -7.45 -47.82
N LEU A 50 30.13 -7.54 -46.68
CA LEU A 50 29.56 -7.94 -45.39
C LEU A 50 29.62 -6.76 -44.41
N ASP A 51 28.52 -6.60 -43.66
CA ASP A 51 28.25 -5.57 -42.62
C ASP A 51 27.34 -6.27 -41.60
N SER A 52 27.94 -6.87 -40.58
CA SER A 52 27.26 -7.80 -39.68
C SER A 52 26.32 -7.09 -38.70
N ASP A 53 26.67 -5.89 -38.24
CA ASP A 53 25.85 -5.08 -37.32
C ASP A 53 24.97 -4.03 -38.03
N TYR A 54 25.14 -3.85 -39.34
CA TYR A 54 24.45 -2.89 -40.19
C TYR A 54 24.73 -1.41 -39.84
N ASP A 55 25.90 -1.09 -39.29
CA ASP A 55 26.30 0.30 -39.01
C ASP A 55 26.81 1.05 -40.25
N GLY A 56 27.02 0.32 -41.36
CA GLY A 56 27.51 0.83 -42.63
C GLY A 56 29.04 0.84 -42.76
N MET A 57 29.75 0.19 -41.86
CA MET A 57 31.18 -0.11 -41.93
C MET A 57 31.35 -1.59 -42.28
N PRO A 58 32.20 -1.93 -43.27
CA PRO A 58 32.38 -3.32 -43.65
C PRO A 58 33.25 -4.10 -42.68
N ASP A 59 32.85 -5.32 -42.35
CA ASP A 59 33.61 -6.29 -41.53
C ASP A 59 35.03 -6.52 -42.07
N THR A 60 35.17 -6.54 -43.40
CA THR A 60 36.48 -6.76 -44.02
C THR A 60 36.61 -6.04 -45.35
N LEU A 61 37.78 -5.44 -45.58
CA LEU A 61 38.14 -4.83 -46.87
C LEU A 61 39.00 -5.74 -47.76
N LEU A 62 38.57 -5.93 -49.01
CA LEU A 62 39.29 -6.71 -50.00
C LEU A 62 40.66 -6.10 -50.33
N GLN A 63 41.73 -6.88 -50.12
CA GLN A 63 43.10 -6.41 -50.33
C GLN A 63 43.39 -6.02 -51.79
N GLY A 64 43.93 -4.82 -51.97
CA GLY A 64 44.34 -4.30 -53.29
C GLY A 64 43.20 -3.64 -54.08
N CYS A 65 42.02 -3.56 -53.49
CA CYS A 65 40.91 -2.76 -53.95
C CYS A 65 41.07 -1.29 -53.47
N SER A 66 40.41 -0.34 -54.14
CA SER A 66 40.55 1.10 -53.88
C SER A 66 39.21 1.72 -53.52
N THR A 67 38.90 1.75 -52.24
CA THR A 67 37.66 2.33 -51.68
C THR A 67 37.94 3.49 -50.72
N ASN A 68 36.90 4.25 -50.37
CA ASN A 68 36.90 5.18 -49.24
C ASN A 68 36.25 4.59 -47.97
N LEU A 69 35.74 3.36 -48.03
CA LEU A 69 35.25 2.63 -46.87
C LEU A 69 36.38 2.41 -45.85
N VAL A 70 35.98 2.24 -44.60
CA VAL A 70 36.87 1.97 -43.47
C VAL A 70 36.37 0.68 -42.84
N GLU A 71 37.24 -0.30 -42.73
CA GLU A 71 36.97 -1.58 -42.06
C GLU A 71 36.45 -1.32 -40.65
N ASP A 72 35.37 -2.00 -40.30
CA ASP A 72 34.88 -2.04 -38.94
C ASP A 72 35.91 -2.77 -38.04
N ASN A 73 35.89 -2.48 -36.75
CA ASN A 73 36.79 -3.12 -35.79
C ASN A 73 36.02 -3.70 -34.59
N ASP A 74 34.70 -3.80 -34.72
CA ASP A 74 33.71 -4.22 -33.72
C ASP A 74 32.48 -4.77 -34.47
N ASP A 75 32.70 -5.84 -35.26
CA ASP A 75 31.79 -6.31 -36.32
C ASP A 75 30.37 -6.69 -35.81
N ASP A 76 30.19 -6.97 -34.53
CA ASP A 76 28.88 -7.23 -33.89
C ASP A 76 28.40 -6.13 -32.93
N ASN A 77 29.22 -5.10 -32.70
CA ASN A 77 28.91 -3.93 -31.90
C ASN A 77 28.56 -4.24 -30.44
N ASP A 78 29.13 -5.32 -29.90
CA ASP A 78 29.06 -5.67 -28.48
C ASP A 78 29.94 -4.75 -27.61
N GLY A 79 30.82 -3.96 -28.24
CA GLY A 79 31.74 -3.02 -27.59
C GLY A 79 33.12 -3.62 -27.30
N ILE A 80 33.40 -4.83 -27.76
CA ILE A 80 34.66 -5.55 -27.70
C ILE A 80 35.26 -5.59 -29.11
N LEU A 81 36.38 -4.89 -29.27
CA LEU A 81 37.07 -4.87 -30.57
C LEU A 81 37.44 -6.28 -31.05
N ASP A 82 37.34 -6.54 -32.36
CA ASP A 82 37.65 -7.82 -33.01
C ASP A 82 38.99 -8.45 -32.59
N GLU A 83 40.01 -7.62 -32.33
CA GLU A 83 41.34 -8.09 -31.92
C GLU A 83 41.38 -8.63 -30.48
N GLN A 84 40.34 -8.35 -29.70
CA GLN A 84 40.16 -8.67 -28.28
C GLN A 84 38.97 -9.61 -28.06
N ASP A 85 38.09 -9.73 -29.03
CA ASP A 85 36.95 -10.63 -29.03
C ASP A 85 37.40 -12.11 -29.11
N SER A 86 36.74 -12.94 -28.29
CA SER A 86 36.95 -14.38 -28.19
C SER A 86 35.99 -15.18 -29.06
N ASN A 87 34.95 -14.55 -29.61
CA ASN A 87 33.98 -15.15 -30.52
C ASN A 87 34.56 -15.27 -31.95
N THR A 88 35.08 -16.46 -32.26
CA THR A 88 35.81 -16.67 -33.53
C THR A 88 34.96 -17.08 -34.74
N GLU A 89 33.65 -17.22 -34.60
CA GLU A 89 32.78 -17.72 -35.67
C GLU A 89 31.71 -16.69 -36.03
N GLU A 90 31.94 -15.96 -37.14
CA GLU A 90 31.01 -15.01 -37.76
C GLU A 90 30.72 -13.72 -36.98
N MET A 91 31.45 -13.43 -35.87
CA MET A 91 31.29 -12.19 -35.08
C MET A 91 29.80 -11.91 -34.82
N LYS A 92 29.24 -12.77 -33.97
CA LYS A 92 27.85 -12.70 -33.57
C LYS A 92 27.82 -12.06 -32.20
N LEU A 93 26.85 -11.17 -31.97
CA LEU A 93 26.66 -10.51 -30.68
C LEU A 93 26.89 -11.45 -29.50
N ASP A 94 27.86 -11.09 -28.65
CA ASP A 94 28.30 -11.77 -27.42
C ASP A 94 28.30 -10.72 -26.30
N THR A 95 27.11 -10.44 -25.77
CA THR A 95 26.86 -9.24 -24.95
C THR A 95 27.74 -9.18 -23.69
N ASP A 96 28.10 -10.33 -23.10
CA ASP A 96 28.97 -10.39 -21.93
C ASP A 96 30.45 -10.67 -22.24
N GLY A 97 30.77 -11.02 -23.48
CA GLY A 97 32.11 -11.31 -23.97
C GLY A 97 32.72 -12.57 -23.38
N ASP A 98 31.93 -13.58 -22.99
CA ASP A 98 32.45 -14.84 -22.45
C ASP A 98 32.94 -15.82 -23.53
N GLY A 99 32.66 -15.51 -24.79
CA GLY A 99 32.99 -16.30 -25.97
C GLY A 99 31.87 -17.23 -26.42
N THR A 100 30.66 -17.07 -25.87
CA THR A 100 29.44 -17.77 -26.28
C THR A 100 28.48 -16.74 -26.87
N PRO A 101 28.15 -16.81 -28.18
CA PRO A 101 27.20 -15.87 -28.76
C PRO A 101 25.82 -15.93 -28.09
N ASP A 102 25.12 -14.80 -27.98
CA ASP A 102 23.79 -14.67 -27.34
C ASP A 102 22.78 -15.72 -27.83
N GLU A 103 22.83 -16.11 -29.12
CA GLU A 103 21.92 -17.13 -29.65
C GLU A 103 22.11 -18.55 -29.07
N ASP A 104 23.29 -18.81 -28.51
CA ASP A 104 23.73 -20.07 -27.90
C ASP A 104 24.00 -19.94 -26.38
N ASP A 105 23.97 -18.72 -25.83
CA ASP A 105 23.99 -18.45 -24.38
C ASP A 105 22.57 -18.57 -23.77
N THR A 106 22.51 -18.60 -22.45
CA THR A 106 21.28 -18.69 -21.66
C THR A 106 21.19 -17.60 -20.59
N ASP A 107 22.18 -16.69 -20.57
CA ASP A 107 22.43 -15.61 -19.63
C ASP A 107 23.29 -14.56 -20.37
N ASP A 108 22.72 -13.97 -21.43
CA ASP A 108 23.44 -13.20 -22.48
C ASP A 108 24.28 -12.04 -21.91
N ASP A 109 23.88 -11.45 -20.78
CA ASP A 109 24.62 -10.38 -20.09
C ASP A 109 25.37 -10.84 -18.82
N ASN A 110 25.23 -12.11 -18.46
CA ASN A 110 25.87 -12.82 -17.35
C ASN A 110 25.73 -12.12 -15.99
N ASP A 111 24.56 -11.53 -15.78
CA ASP A 111 24.19 -10.93 -14.51
C ASP A 111 23.69 -11.97 -13.48
N GLY A 112 23.44 -13.19 -13.95
CA GLY A 112 23.04 -14.34 -13.18
C GLY A 112 21.54 -14.67 -13.24
N VAL A 113 20.77 -13.95 -14.07
CA VAL A 113 19.36 -14.21 -14.37
C VAL A 113 19.22 -14.68 -15.82
N LEU A 114 18.75 -15.92 -15.99
CA LEU A 114 18.62 -16.52 -17.32
C LEU A 114 17.66 -15.70 -18.20
N ASP A 115 17.96 -15.53 -19.49
CA ASP A 115 17.15 -14.73 -20.46
C ASP A 115 15.68 -15.15 -20.49
N SER A 116 15.40 -16.42 -20.19
CA SER A 116 14.04 -16.95 -20.12
C SER A 116 13.14 -16.30 -19.05
N VAL A 117 13.75 -15.64 -18.07
CA VAL A 117 13.09 -14.93 -16.97
C VAL A 117 13.60 -13.50 -16.79
N ASP A 118 14.65 -13.10 -17.50
CA ASP A 118 15.13 -11.73 -17.53
C ASP A 118 14.25 -10.85 -18.43
N VAL A 119 13.89 -9.66 -17.94
CA VAL A 119 13.16 -8.66 -18.72
C VAL A 119 14.08 -7.85 -19.63
N PHE A 120 15.35 -7.73 -19.27
CA PHE A 120 16.42 -7.06 -20.01
C PHE A 120 17.63 -7.98 -20.22
N PRO A 121 17.51 -9.05 -21.04
CA PRO A 121 18.57 -10.07 -21.17
C PRO A 121 19.94 -9.56 -21.63
N LEU A 122 20.04 -8.33 -22.15
CA LEU A 122 21.26 -7.75 -22.71
C LEU A 122 21.79 -6.59 -21.85
N ASP A 123 21.24 -6.37 -20.65
CA ASP A 123 21.63 -5.29 -19.76
C ASP A 123 21.84 -5.80 -18.34
N ALA A 124 23.08 -6.17 -18.04
CA ALA A 124 23.47 -6.74 -16.74
C ALA A 124 23.21 -5.85 -15.51
N SER A 125 22.71 -4.64 -15.71
CA SER A 125 22.29 -3.74 -14.64
C SER A 125 20.79 -3.80 -14.33
N GLU A 126 19.99 -4.50 -15.11
CA GLU A 126 18.52 -4.55 -15.02
C GLU A 126 18.00 -5.97 -15.22
N GLN A 127 17.03 -6.40 -14.39
CA GLN A 127 16.49 -7.77 -14.44
C GLN A 127 14.96 -7.82 -14.51
N SER A 128 14.30 -6.75 -14.08
CA SER A 128 12.85 -6.68 -13.93
C SER A 128 12.32 -5.28 -14.25
N ASN A 129 11.05 -5.22 -14.65
CA ASN A 129 10.32 -3.99 -14.95
C ASN A 129 8.88 -4.17 -14.48
N PHE A 130 8.60 -3.77 -13.25
CA PHE A 130 7.36 -4.09 -12.55
C PHE A 130 6.16 -3.36 -13.16
N ASP A 131 6.29 -2.08 -13.47
CA ASP A 131 5.24 -1.25 -14.04
C ASP A 131 5.22 -1.21 -15.58
N ASN A 132 6.25 -1.80 -16.23
CA ASN A 132 6.47 -1.83 -17.68
C ASN A 132 6.69 -0.44 -18.30
N ASP A 133 7.42 0.43 -17.61
CA ASP A 133 7.82 1.74 -18.11
C ASP A 133 9.14 1.69 -18.94
N ALA A 134 9.79 2.83 -19.17
CA ALA A 134 11.02 2.90 -19.97
C ALA A 134 12.30 2.54 -19.21
N PHE A 135 12.24 2.40 -17.89
CA PHE A 135 13.33 2.06 -16.98
C PHE A 135 13.10 0.64 -16.45
N GLY A 136 14.18 -0.05 -16.07
CA GLY A 136 14.08 -1.25 -15.26
C GLY A 136 14.10 -0.90 -13.78
N ASP A 137 13.65 -1.83 -12.94
CA ASP A 137 13.45 -1.62 -11.49
C ASP A 137 14.74 -1.17 -10.77
N ASN A 138 15.95 -1.48 -11.28
CA ASN A 138 17.18 -1.03 -10.63
C ASN A 138 17.49 0.46 -10.90
N ALA A 139 16.99 1.02 -12.00
CA ALA A 139 17.15 2.42 -12.40
C ALA A 139 15.91 3.28 -12.18
N ASP A 140 14.73 2.66 -12.06
CA ASP A 140 13.52 3.33 -11.64
C ASP A 140 13.63 3.75 -10.16
N ILE A 141 12.83 4.74 -9.79
CA ILE A 141 12.77 5.30 -8.44
C ILE A 141 11.41 5.08 -7.78
N ASP A 142 10.45 4.53 -8.51
CA ASP A 142 9.04 4.32 -8.15
C ASP A 142 8.52 3.12 -8.99
N ASP A 143 8.99 1.91 -8.65
CA ASP A 143 8.84 0.67 -9.45
C ASP A 143 7.39 0.30 -9.74
N ASP A 144 6.44 0.72 -8.89
CA ASP A 144 5.00 0.44 -9.05
C ASP A 144 4.14 1.66 -9.42
N ASN A 145 4.76 2.81 -9.56
CA ASN A 145 4.18 4.05 -10.07
C ASN A 145 3.00 4.58 -9.22
N ASP A 146 3.03 4.36 -7.91
CA ASP A 146 2.02 4.85 -6.97
C ASP A 146 2.25 6.29 -6.48
N GLY A 147 3.45 6.82 -6.76
CA GLY A 147 3.88 8.18 -6.43
C GLY A 147 4.74 8.29 -5.18
N TRP A 148 5.12 7.17 -4.55
CA TRP A 148 6.14 7.09 -3.51
C TRP A 148 7.41 6.47 -4.07
N ASN A 149 8.56 7.07 -3.74
CA ASN A 149 9.81 6.53 -4.21
C ASN A 149 10.17 5.23 -3.45
N ASP A 150 10.78 4.24 -4.09
CA ASP A 150 11.10 2.92 -3.48
C ASP A 150 11.90 3.02 -2.18
N THR A 151 12.71 4.08 -2.03
CA THR A 151 13.51 4.31 -0.83
C THR A 151 12.68 4.72 0.39
N ASP A 152 11.52 5.34 0.15
CA ASP A 152 10.56 5.78 1.17
C ASP A 152 9.33 4.86 1.24
N ASP A 153 9.13 4.01 0.23
CA ASP A 153 8.07 3.00 0.13
C ASP A 153 8.40 1.72 0.94
N LYS A 154 7.40 1.20 1.66
CA LYS A 154 7.50 -0.07 2.38
C LYS A 154 7.18 -1.30 1.53
N PHE A 155 6.40 -1.12 0.47
CA PHE A 155 5.99 -2.12 -0.49
C PHE A 155 6.21 -1.60 -1.93
N PRO A 156 7.47 -1.39 -2.36
CA PRO A 156 7.79 -0.80 -3.67
C PRO A 156 7.30 -1.57 -4.91
N LEU A 157 6.67 -2.73 -4.73
CA LEU A 157 6.10 -3.55 -5.81
C LEU A 157 4.60 -3.81 -5.56
N ASP A 158 3.92 -2.93 -4.83
CA ASP A 158 2.50 -2.97 -4.57
C ASP A 158 1.92 -1.56 -4.55
N SER A 159 1.50 -1.09 -5.73
CA SER A 159 0.94 0.25 -5.94
C SER A 159 -0.30 0.62 -5.10
N SER A 160 -0.77 -0.29 -4.24
CA SER A 160 -1.84 -0.04 -3.30
C SER A 160 -1.37 0.16 -1.86
N GLU A 161 -0.07 0.04 -1.56
CA GLU A 161 0.49 0.13 -0.22
C GLU A 161 1.86 0.83 -0.24
N TRP A 162 2.05 1.86 0.59
CA TRP A 162 3.33 2.58 0.68
C TRP A 162 3.85 2.72 2.12
N LEU A 163 2.98 2.47 3.12
CA LEU A 163 3.25 2.69 4.54
C LEU A 163 2.90 1.43 5.34
N ASP A 164 3.75 1.12 6.34
CA ASP A 164 3.59 0.05 7.31
C ASP A 164 3.99 0.61 8.68
N THR A 165 3.00 1.09 9.43
CA THR A 165 3.22 1.90 10.63
C THR A 165 3.71 1.04 11.80
N ASP A 166 3.18 -0.17 11.98
CA ASP A 166 3.57 -1.08 13.05
C ASP A 166 4.69 -2.08 12.65
N ASN A 167 5.02 -2.15 11.36
CA ASN A 167 6.03 -3.02 10.75
C ASN A 167 5.69 -4.52 10.85
N ASP A 168 4.41 -4.89 10.77
CA ASP A 168 3.98 -6.29 10.76
C ASP A 168 4.03 -6.95 9.36
N GLY A 169 4.21 -6.14 8.31
CA GLY A 169 4.29 -6.56 6.91
C GLY A 169 2.96 -6.53 6.15
N ILE A 170 1.90 -5.98 6.72
CA ILE A 170 0.65 -5.60 6.06
C ILE A 170 0.67 -4.07 5.91
N GLY A 171 0.38 -3.57 4.71
CA GLY A 171 0.36 -2.13 4.48
C GLY A 171 -0.89 -1.49 5.09
N ASN A 172 -0.77 -0.24 5.51
CA ASN A 172 -1.82 0.50 6.21
C ASN A 172 -3.16 0.57 5.43
N ASN A 173 -3.18 0.44 4.09
CA ASN A 173 -4.47 0.45 3.38
C ASN A 173 -5.22 -0.89 3.48
N ALA A 174 -4.51 -1.98 3.81
CA ALA A 174 -5.05 -3.32 3.99
C ALA A 174 -5.08 -3.79 5.45
N ASP A 175 -4.34 -3.13 6.34
CA ASP A 175 -4.42 -3.35 7.77
C ASP A 175 -5.70 -2.72 8.36
N ASP A 176 -6.24 -3.34 9.41
CA ASP A 176 -7.38 -2.82 10.17
C ASP A 176 -6.94 -2.27 11.56
N ASP A 177 -5.65 -2.35 11.90
CA ASP A 177 -4.99 -1.94 13.18
C ASP A 177 -3.58 -1.38 12.88
N ASP A 178 -3.56 -0.22 12.22
CA ASP A 178 -2.38 0.38 11.58
C ASP A 178 -1.16 0.56 12.51
N ASP A 179 -1.37 0.77 13.81
CA ASP A 179 -0.29 0.98 14.79
C ASP A 179 -0.04 -0.21 15.72
N GLY A 180 -0.84 -1.28 15.59
CA GLY A 180 -0.68 -2.54 16.30
C GLY A 180 -0.90 -2.44 17.81
N ASP A 181 -1.66 -1.47 18.31
CA ASP A 181 -2.00 -1.34 19.73
C ASP A 181 -3.11 -2.32 20.18
N GLY A 182 -3.83 -2.91 19.21
CA GLY A 182 -4.90 -3.87 19.41
C GLY A 182 -6.31 -3.30 19.35
N ILE A 183 -6.46 -2.01 19.05
CA ILE A 183 -7.71 -1.33 18.75
C ILE A 183 -7.79 -1.14 17.22
N LEU A 184 -8.93 -1.51 16.63
CA LEU A 184 -9.08 -1.35 15.19
C LEU A 184 -9.14 0.13 14.82
N ASP A 185 -8.61 0.54 13.66
CA ASP A 185 -8.59 1.95 13.21
C ASP A 185 -9.98 2.59 13.21
N SER A 186 -11.01 1.79 12.95
CA SER A 186 -12.41 2.24 12.95
C SER A 186 -12.96 2.58 14.34
N GLU A 187 -12.28 2.13 15.39
CA GLU A 187 -12.58 2.34 16.81
C GLU A 187 -11.49 3.19 17.50
N ASP A 188 -10.45 3.62 16.77
CA ASP A 188 -9.30 4.37 17.26
C ASP A 188 -9.37 5.85 16.84
N ALA A 189 -9.17 6.77 17.79
CA ALA A 189 -9.08 8.20 17.50
C ALA A 189 -7.73 8.63 16.89
N PHE A 190 -6.66 7.85 17.14
CA PHE A 190 -5.29 8.06 16.67
C PHE A 190 -4.71 6.77 16.07
N PRO A 191 -5.23 6.26 14.94
CA PRO A 191 -4.87 4.96 14.37
C PRO A 191 -3.40 4.78 13.97
N LEU A 192 -2.55 5.81 14.09
CA LEU A 192 -1.12 5.75 13.75
C LEU A 192 -0.22 5.95 14.98
N ASP A 193 -0.77 5.95 16.19
CA ASP A 193 -0.06 6.19 17.44
C ASP A 193 -0.44 5.17 18.50
N ALA A 194 0.35 4.09 18.54
CA ALA A 194 0.15 2.97 19.46
C ALA A 194 0.21 3.30 20.97
N SER A 195 0.43 4.57 21.32
CA SER A 195 0.43 5.05 22.70
C SER A 195 -0.92 5.65 23.15
N SER A 196 -1.85 5.92 22.23
CA SER A 196 -3.10 6.63 22.52
C SER A 196 -4.21 6.22 21.56
N SER A 197 -5.40 5.90 22.07
CA SER A 197 -6.55 5.53 21.24
C SER A 197 -7.85 6.28 21.54
N GLY A 198 -7.86 7.12 22.58
CA GLY A 198 -9.03 7.88 23.03
C GLY A 198 -8.90 9.39 22.82
N ASP A 199 -9.96 10.01 22.29
CA ASP A 199 -10.20 11.46 22.16
C ASP A 199 -11.68 11.71 22.52
N TYR A 200 -11.97 11.79 23.81
CA TYR A 200 -13.33 11.67 24.31
C TYR A 200 -14.21 12.87 23.93
N ASP A 201 -13.65 14.08 23.90
CA ASP A 201 -14.35 15.30 23.47
C ASP A 201 -14.21 15.61 21.96
N ASN A 202 -13.36 14.86 21.24
CA ASN A 202 -13.09 15.00 19.81
C ASN A 202 -12.41 16.34 19.46
N ASP A 203 -11.53 16.87 20.32
CA ASP A 203 -10.77 18.09 20.08
C ASP A 203 -9.45 17.85 19.31
N GLY A 204 -9.05 16.59 19.15
CA GLY A 204 -7.84 16.15 18.47
C GLY A 204 -6.62 15.99 19.36
N GLN A 205 -6.76 16.12 20.68
CA GLN A 205 -5.76 15.72 21.68
C GLN A 205 -6.14 14.37 22.27
N ALA A 206 -5.14 13.51 22.49
CA ALA A 206 -5.42 12.25 23.13
C ALA A 206 -5.72 12.46 24.62
N ASP A 207 -6.68 11.70 25.17
CA ASP A 207 -7.03 11.69 26.61
C ASP A 207 -5.78 11.47 27.51
N SER A 208 -4.73 10.86 26.97
CA SER A 208 -3.47 10.61 27.69
C SER A 208 -2.66 11.89 27.98
N VAL A 209 -2.89 12.95 27.21
CA VAL A 209 -2.17 14.24 27.27
C VAL A 209 -3.10 15.45 27.36
N ASP A 210 -4.40 15.27 27.12
CA ASP A 210 -5.41 16.28 27.40
C ASP A 210 -5.57 16.47 28.92
N LEU A 211 -6.09 17.63 29.32
CA LEU A 211 -6.32 17.99 30.71
C LEU A 211 -7.80 18.18 31.03
N ASP A 212 -8.68 18.01 30.05
CA ASP A 212 -10.14 18.25 30.09
C ASP A 212 -10.82 17.29 29.09
N ASP A 213 -10.71 15.98 29.34
CA ASP A 213 -11.01 14.91 28.37
C ASP A 213 -12.46 14.96 27.82
N ASP A 214 -13.41 15.57 28.53
CA ASP A 214 -14.81 15.72 28.07
C ASP A 214 -15.20 17.14 27.61
N GLY A 215 -14.25 18.07 27.65
CA GLY A 215 -14.38 19.43 27.13
C GLY A 215 -15.45 20.28 27.83
N ASP A 216 -15.82 19.96 29.07
CA ASP A 216 -16.85 20.70 29.80
C ASP A 216 -16.32 21.94 30.55
N GLY A 217 -14.99 22.07 30.61
CA GLY A 217 -14.27 23.20 31.17
C GLY A 217 -13.77 22.98 32.59
N VAL A 218 -13.91 21.77 33.14
CA VAL A 218 -13.34 21.36 34.42
C VAL A 218 -12.21 20.36 34.17
N LEU A 219 -10.98 20.77 34.46
CA LEU A 219 -9.82 19.91 34.26
C LEU A 219 -9.97 18.55 34.97
N ASP A 220 -9.52 17.44 34.38
CA ASP A 220 -9.72 16.06 34.88
C ASP A 220 -9.28 15.88 36.34
N ILE A 221 -8.23 16.59 36.75
CA ILE A 221 -7.72 16.54 38.14
C ILE A 221 -8.70 17.12 39.17
N TYR A 222 -9.68 17.89 38.71
CA TYR A 222 -10.74 18.50 39.50
C TYR A 222 -12.13 17.96 39.15
N ASP A 223 -12.22 17.05 38.18
CA ASP A 223 -13.47 16.43 37.75
C ASP A 223 -13.65 15.04 38.39
N ALA A 224 -14.84 14.78 38.93
CA ALA A 224 -15.20 13.46 39.45
C ALA A 224 -15.54 12.46 38.33
N PHE A 225 -15.96 12.95 37.15
CA PHE A 225 -16.29 12.19 35.96
C PHE A 225 -15.62 12.80 34.72
N PRO A 226 -14.28 12.68 34.57
CA PRO A 226 -13.53 13.31 33.46
C PRO A 226 -13.97 12.94 32.04
N LEU A 227 -14.78 11.89 31.89
CA LEU A 227 -15.31 11.41 30.61
C LEU A 227 -16.83 11.62 30.56
N ASN A 228 -17.38 12.65 31.18
CA ASN A 228 -18.82 12.89 31.16
C ASN A 228 -19.12 14.37 31.32
N SER A 229 -19.19 15.05 30.17
CA SER A 229 -19.42 16.50 30.05
C SER A 229 -20.73 17.02 30.68
N ALA A 230 -21.53 16.15 31.28
CA ALA A 230 -22.76 16.47 31.97
C ALA A 230 -22.64 16.36 33.50
N GLU A 231 -21.52 15.90 34.05
CA GLU A 231 -21.32 15.66 35.49
C GLU A 231 -19.89 16.04 35.91
N THR A 232 -19.72 17.09 36.70
CA THR A 232 -18.38 17.52 37.17
C THR A 232 -18.07 17.14 38.62
N GLY A 233 -19.05 16.60 39.35
CA GLY A 233 -18.99 16.50 40.82
C GLY A 233 -19.72 15.28 41.36
N ASP A 234 -19.17 14.71 42.43
CA ASP A 234 -19.68 13.59 43.22
C ASP A 234 -19.45 13.93 44.70
N PHE A 235 -20.40 14.66 45.30
CA PHE A 235 -20.15 15.29 46.59
C PHE A 235 -20.07 14.30 47.76
N ASP A 236 -20.79 13.18 47.72
CA ASP A 236 -20.74 12.13 48.74
C ASP A 236 -19.76 10.98 48.40
N GLY A 237 -19.31 10.89 47.15
CA GLY A 237 -18.34 9.90 46.67
C GLY A 237 -18.95 8.54 46.36
N ASP A 238 -20.25 8.46 46.04
CA ASP A 238 -20.94 7.20 45.76
C ASP A 238 -20.83 6.72 44.30
N GLY A 239 -20.30 7.58 43.43
CA GLY A 239 -20.08 7.32 42.00
C GLY A 239 -21.26 7.70 41.10
N ILE A 240 -22.29 8.37 41.62
CA ILE A 240 -23.35 9.02 40.85
C ILE A 240 -23.07 10.53 40.85
N GLY A 241 -23.09 11.17 39.68
CA GLY A 241 -22.81 12.60 39.60
C GLY A 241 -23.93 13.47 40.19
N ASP A 242 -23.58 14.61 40.76
CA ASP A 242 -24.48 15.57 41.43
C ASP A 242 -25.68 16.00 40.55
N ASN A 243 -25.59 15.97 39.21
CA ASN A 243 -26.74 16.33 38.35
C ASN A 243 -27.74 15.15 38.19
N GLN A 244 -27.31 13.92 38.46
CA GLN A 244 -28.12 12.70 38.41
C GLN A 244 -28.53 12.19 39.80
N ASP A 245 -27.71 12.43 40.82
CA ASP A 245 -28.02 12.07 42.19
C ASP A 245 -29.23 12.85 42.72
N LEU A 246 -29.93 12.27 43.70
CA LEU A 246 -31.10 12.86 44.35
C LEU A 246 -30.82 13.24 45.80
N ASP A 247 -29.64 12.91 46.34
CA ASP A 247 -29.19 13.15 47.72
C ASP A 247 -27.66 13.34 47.72
N ASP A 248 -27.21 14.44 47.09
CA ASP A 248 -25.80 14.79 46.77
C ASP A 248 -24.83 14.63 47.96
N ASP A 249 -25.31 14.71 49.22
CA ASP A 249 -24.48 14.58 50.42
C ASP A 249 -24.81 13.39 51.32
N ASN A 250 -25.80 12.59 50.91
CA ASN A 250 -26.22 11.34 51.55
C ASN A 250 -26.51 11.48 53.05
N ASP A 251 -27.04 12.64 53.46
CA ASP A 251 -27.47 12.88 54.84
C ASP A 251 -28.88 12.31 55.13
N GLY A 252 -29.53 11.78 54.09
CA GLY A 252 -30.84 11.17 54.13
C GLY A 252 -32.00 12.11 53.78
N PHE A 253 -31.71 13.30 53.27
CA PHE A 253 -32.69 14.24 52.74
C PHE A 253 -32.44 14.51 51.25
N LEU A 254 -33.43 14.15 50.41
CA LEU A 254 -33.34 14.44 48.97
C LEU A 254 -33.05 15.93 48.70
N ASP A 255 -32.25 16.25 47.67
CA ASP A 255 -31.80 17.63 47.36
C ASP A 255 -32.96 18.62 47.24
N ILE A 256 -34.08 18.15 46.67
CA ILE A 256 -35.29 18.96 46.50
C ILE A 256 -35.94 19.38 47.83
N LEU A 257 -35.56 18.73 48.93
CA LEU A 257 -36.02 18.98 50.29
C LEU A 257 -34.91 19.49 51.21
N ASP A 258 -33.65 19.49 50.77
CA ASP A 258 -32.53 19.94 51.58
C ASP A 258 -32.12 21.40 51.27
N ALA A 259 -31.74 22.12 52.33
CA ALA A 259 -31.34 23.52 52.24
C ALA A 259 -29.86 23.68 51.86
N ASN A 260 -29.03 22.64 52.02
CA ASN A 260 -27.63 22.65 51.62
C ASN A 260 -27.25 21.31 50.95
N PRO A 261 -27.79 20.97 49.76
CA PRO A 261 -27.69 19.63 49.17
C PRO A 261 -26.28 19.05 49.06
N ARG A 262 -25.26 19.91 49.03
CA ARG A 262 -23.84 19.55 48.98
C ARG A 262 -23.16 19.76 50.32
N ASN A 263 -23.79 19.42 51.44
CA ASN A 263 -23.19 19.53 52.76
C ASN A 263 -24.05 18.78 53.78
N ALA A 264 -23.65 17.54 54.04
CA ALA A 264 -24.36 16.58 54.89
C ALA A 264 -24.67 17.08 56.32
N GLY A 265 -24.12 18.24 56.67
CA GLY A 265 -24.26 18.87 57.95
C GLY A 265 -23.52 18.08 59.01
N ILE A 266 -23.01 18.80 60.02
CA ILE A 266 -22.65 18.11 61.25
C ILE A 266 -23.98 17.86 61.95
N SER A 267 -24.52 16.64 61.87
CA SER A 267 -25.64 16.16 62.69
C SER A 267 -25.47 16.63 64.15
N SER A 268 -26.05 17.79 64.47
CA SER A 268 -26.00 18.39 65.80
C SER A 268 -27.10 19.40 66.10
N GLN A 269 -27.96 19.78 65.14
CA GLN A 269 -29.15 20.57 65.42
C GLN A 269 -30.37 20.02 64.67
N PRO A 270 -31.44 19.61 65.37
CA PRO A 270 -32.70 19.27 64.72
C PRO A 270 -33.35 20.54 64.15
N PRO A 271 -34.29 20.43 63.19
CA PRO A 271 -34.91 21.59 62.56
C PRO A 271 -35.62 22.42 63.62
N THR A 272 -35.21 23.68 63.76
CA THR A 272 -35.93 24.63 64.58
C THR A 272 -37.21 25.03 63.85
N THR A 273 -38.34 24.47 64.24
CA THR A 273 -39.61 25.19 64.15
C THR A 273 -40.09 25.47 65.57
N ASP A 274 -39.55 26.52 66.18
CA ASP A 274 -40.26 27.21 67.25
C ASP A 274 -41.44 27.95 66.62
N THR A 275 -42.66 27.45 66.88
CA THR A 275 -43.77 28.36 67.10
C THR A 275 -44.61 27.87 68.28
N ASN A 276 -44.32 28.42 69.46
CA ASN A 276 -45.29 28.73 70.53
C ASN A 276 -46.27 27.61 70.97
N ASP A 277 -45.94 26.89 72.04
CA ASP A 277 -46.82 26.84 73.22
C ASP A 277 -46.04 26.54 74.51
N GLY A 278 -46.57 27.07 75.61
CA GLY A 278 -46.07 26.78 76.94
C GLY A 278 -46.68 25.50 77.48
N ALA A 279 -45.80 24.62 77.96
CA ALA A 279 -46.08 23.51 78.88
C ALA A 279 -46.98 22.38 78.36
N LYS A 280 -46.39 21.20 78.11
CA LYS A 280 -46.35 20.06 79.05
C LYS A 280 -45.74 18.83 78.37
N ASN A 281 -45.10 18.03 79.19
CA ASN A 281 -44.84 16.61 78.98
C ASN A 281 -46.06 15.87 78.39
N ASP A 282 -45.96 15.38 77.16
CA ASP A 282 -46.84 14.30 76.69
C ASP A 282 -46.13 13.35 75.73
N SER A 283 -46.34 12.06 75.97
CA SER A 283 -45.84 10.93 75.19
C SER A 283 -46.68 10.75 73.93
N GLY A 284 -46.43 11.58 72.91
CA GLY A 284 -47.17 11.59 71.65
C GLY A 284 -46.48 10.78 70.54
N THR A 285 -47.19 9.78 70.02
CA THR A 285 -46.90 9.02 68.80
C THR A 285 -46.64 9.91 67.58
N VAL A 286 -45.60 9.59 66.81
CA VAL A 286 -45.33 10.16 65.48
C VAL A 286 -46.45 9.75 64.51
N THR A 287 -47.20 10.72 63.98
CA THR A 287 -48.13 10.51 62.87
C THR A 287 -47.41 10.83 61.56
N ILE A 288 -47.14 9.79 60.76
CA ILE A 288 -46.64 9.91 59.39
C ILE A 288 -47.83 10.26 58.50
N ASP A 289 -47.75 11.35 57.71
CA ASP A 289 -48.81 11.71 56.77
C ASP A 289 -48.82 10.72 55.58
N THR A 290 -49.68 9.72 55.69
CA THR A 290 -49.88 8.68 54.67
C THR A 290 -50.29 9.18 53.28
N LYS A 291 -50.60 10.48 53.11
CA LYS A 291 -50.95 11.05 51.80
C LYS A 291 -49.77 11.14 50.83
N TRP A 292 -48.56 11.35 51.33
CA TRP A 292 -47.35 11.44 50.50
C TRP A 292 -46.78 10.05 50.13
N LEU A 293 -46.93 9.08 51.02
CA LEU A 293 -46.53 7.68 50.79
C LEU A 293 -47.29 7.02 49.63
N VAL A 294 -48.56 7.39 49.41
CA VAL A 294 -49.36 6.88 48.28
C VAL A 294 -48.95 7.54 46.96
N ALA A 295 -48.45 8.78 46.97
CA ALA A 295 -47.95 9.44 45.77
C ALA A 295 -46.60 8.84 45.30
N LEU A 296 -45.71 8.51 46.25
CA LEU A 296 -44.41 7.89 45.97
C LEU A 296 -44.56 6.46 45.40
N MET A 297 -45.50 5.66 45.93
CA MET A 297 -45.74 4.29 45.43
C MET A 297 -46.36 4.23 44.02
N LEU A 298 -46.96 5.31 43.52
CA LEU A 298 -47.56 5.33 42.18
C LEU A 298 -46.54 5.65 41.08
N MET A 299 -45.43 6.33 41.39
CA MET A 299 -44.38 6.68 40.41
C MET A 299 -43.51 5.48 40.03
N PHE A 300 -43.31 4.51 40.93
CA PHE A 300 -42.53 3.28 40.66
C PHE A 300 -43.27 2.18 39.89
N SER A 301 -44.51 2.43 39.43
CA SER A 301 -45.32 1.41 38.75
C SER A 301 -45.29 1.46 37.21
N SER A 302 -44.44 2.30 36.61
CA SER A 302 -44.46 2.52 35.14
C SER A 302 -43.16 2.30 34.38
N VAL A 303 -42.05 1.90 35.02
CA VAL A 303 -40.81 1.51 34.29
C VAL A 303 -40.49 0.06 34.61
N GLY A 304 -40.98 -0.84 33.75
CA GLY A 304 -40.78 -2.28 33.94
C GLY A 304 -41.40 -3.13 32.85
N THR A 305 -40.98 -2.96 31.59
CA THR A 305 -41.20 -3.98 30.56
C THR A 305 -39.93 -4.25 29.75
N PHE A 306 -39.18 -5.24 30.22
CA PHE A 306 -38.41 -6.26 29.49
C PHE A 306 -37.61 -5.88 28.24
N VAL A 307 -36.29 -5.74 28.45
CA VAL A 307 -35.25 -6.12 27.47
C VAL A 307 -35.22 -7.65 27.36
N LEU A 308 -35.52 -8.19 26.18
CA LEU A 308 -35.35 -9.62 25.84
C LEU A 308 -33.90 -9.87 25.43
N ILE A 309 -33.08 -10.37 26.35
CA ILE A 309 -31.75 -10.92 26.02
C ILE A 309 -31.94 -12.32 25.42
N SER A 310 -31.54 -12.46 24.15
CA SER A 310 -31.49 -13.73 23.43
C SER A 310 -30.48 -14.69 24.05
N ARG A 311 -30.96 -15.80 24.61
CA ARG A 311 -30.13 -16.91 25.09
C ARG A 311 -29.84 -17.84 23.91
N LYS A 312 -28.62 -17.76 23.35
CA LYS A 312 -28.09 -18.66 22.31
C LYS A 312 -28.06 -20.10 22.85
N MET A 313 -28.92 -20.96 22.32
CA MET A 313 -28.91 -22.39 22.64
C MET A 313 -27.71 -23.07 21.98
N SER A 314 -26.73 -23.48 22.79
CA SER A 314 -25.73 -24.48 22.39
C SER A 314 -26.42 -25.83 22.22
N LYS A 315 -26.53 -26.31 20.97
CA LYS A 315 -27.00 -27.67 20.66
C LYS A 315 -25.83 -28.63 20.78
N ASN A 316 -25.85 -29.42 21.85
CA ASN A 316 -25.10 -30.66 22.00
C ASN A 316 -25.29 -31.55 20.76
N LYS A 317 -24.20 -31.85 20.07
CA LYS A 317 -24.14 -32.83 18.99
C LYS A 317 -24.05 -34.23 19.61
N THR A 318 -25.20 -34.87 19.79
CA THR A 318 -25.27 -36.27 20.21
C THR A 318 -24.75 -37.16 19.08
N SER A 319 -23.74 -37.96 19.42
CA SER A 319 -23.27 -39.12 18.65
C SER A 319 -24.43 -40.07 18.33
N SER A 320 -24.58 -40.42 17.05
CA SER A 320 -25.33 -41.61 16.65
C SER A 320 -24.58 -42.29 15.51
N ASN A 321 -23.76 -43.27 15.89
CA ASN A 321 -23.38 -44.38 15.05
C ASN A 321 -24.62 -45.00 14.38
N LYS A 322 -24.62 -45.09 13.05
CA LYS A 322 -25.30 -46.19 12.36
C LYS A 322 -24.58 -46.53 11.05
N GLN A 323 -23.99 -47.72 11.04
CA GLN A 323 -23.58 -48.49 9.87
C GLN A 323 -24.77 -48.79 8.95
N GLU A 324 -24.51 -48.77 7.64
CA GLU A 324 -25.04 -49.61 6.55
C GLU A 324 -24.53 -48.95 5.24
N ASN A 325 -23.43 -49.36 4.61
CA ASN A 325 -23.14 -50.57 3.83
C ASN A 325 -23.94 -50.70 2.52
N GLN A 326 -23.19 -50.98 1.44
CA GLN A 326 -23.59 -51.32 0.04
C GLN A 326 -23.84 -50.13 -0.91
N LEU A 327 -23.52 -50.14 -2.21
CA LEU A 327 -22.66 -50.87 -3.18
C LEU A 327 -22.91 -50.16 -4.54
N GLU A 328 -22.10 -50.47 -5.57
CA GLU A 328 -22.21 -50.11 -7.01
C GLU A 328 -21.66 -48.71 -7.39
N GLU A 329 -20.49 -48.56 -8.02
CA GLU A 329 -19.97 -49.04 -9.33
C GLU A 329 -20.40 -48.14 -10.52
N VAL A 330 -19.42 -47.87 -11.40
CA VAL A 330 -19.48 -47.36 -12.78
C VAL A 330 -19.47 -45.83 -13.00
N ALA A 331 -18.29 -45.27 -13.24
CA ALA A 331 -17.82 -44.76 -14.56
C ALA A 331 -16.54 -43.94 -14.38
#